data_AF-A0A0M3JBC5-F1
#
_entry.id   AF-A0A0M3JBC5-F1
#
_cell.length_a   1.000
_cell.length_b   1.000
_cell.length_c   1.000
_cell.angle_alpha   90.00
_cell.angle_beta   90.00
_cell.angle_gamma   90.00
#
_symmetry.space_group_name_H-M   'P 1'
#
loop_
_entity.id
_entity.type
_entity.pdbx_description
1 polymer ?
#
loop_
_entity_poly.entity_id
_entity_poly.type
_entity_poly.pdbx_seq_one_letter_code
_entity_poly.pdbx_strand_id
1 'polypeptide(L)'
;MKRHHMQNKQSDTCEQKQRFDSATSSTYKAQRTKWQIRYGEGGSLGIFGEDVVRFGGKGSHQLVVPNTVFGQALAVSETFKAFEMDGILGLGFQSIAVGNVLPPLNNAWNQDLLDQPIFTVWLQRRVSTAS
;
A
#
# COMPACT_ATOMS: atom_id res chain seq x y z
N MET A 1 14.13 41.35 -20.27
CA MET A 1 13.00 40.53 -20.77
C MET A 1 13.31 39.05 -20.51
N LYS A 2 12.33 38.37 -19.90
CA LYS A 2 12.16 36.91 -19.66
C LYS A 2 13.27 36.15 -18.90
N ARG A 3 13.08 36.03 -17.58
CA ARG A 3 13.61 34.92 -16.77
C ARG A 3 12.90 33.64 -17.21
N HIS A 4 13.63 32.70 -17.80
CA HIS A 4 13.13 31.34 -17.97
C HIS A 4 13.10 30.65 -16.60
N HIS A 5 11.92 30.64 -15.96
CA HIS A 5 11.65 29.66 -14.92
C HIS A 5 11.47 28.31 -15.62
N MET A 6 12.52 27.49 -15.64
CA MET A 6 12.34 26.04 -15.76
C MET A 6 11.61 25.61 -14.48
N GLN A 7 10.28 25.61 -14.53
CA GLN A 7 9.50 24.84 -13.56
C GLN A 7 9.87 23.38 -13.81
N ASN A 8 10.68 22.83 -12.91
CA ASN A 8 10.97 21.40 -12.88
C ASN A 8 9.67 20.69 -12.50
N LYS A 9 8.86 20.36 -13.51
CA LYS A 9 7.63 19.60 -13.33
C LYS A 9 8.06 18.18 -12.99
N GLN A 10 8.17 17.88 -11.69
CA GLN A 10 8.33 16.51 -11.22
C GLN A 10 7.16 15.71 -11.82
N SER A 11 7.46 14.76 -12.71
CA SER A 11 6.44 13.90 -13.30
C SER A 11 5.74 13.13 -12.19
N ASP A 12 4.40 13.18 -12.16
CA ASP A 12 3.62 12.43 -11.18
C ASP A 12 3.60 10.95 -11.57
N THR A 13 4.52 10.20 -10.97
CA THR A 13 4.70 8.76 -11.25
C THR A 13 3.52 7.89 -10.82
N CYS A 14 2.58 8.43 -10.03
CA CYS A 14 1.41 7.71 -9.54
C CYS A 14 0.15 7.98 -10.39
N GLU A 15 0.23 8.72 -11.51
CA GLU A 15 -0.94 9.24 -12.27
C GLU A 15 -1.93 8.17 -12.76
N GLN A 16 -1.46 6.96 -13.02
CA GLN A 16 -2.29 5.84 -13.51
C GLN A 16 -2.80 4.92 -12.41
N LYS A 17 -2.54 5.22 -11.12
CA LYS A 17 -2.91 4.38 -9.98
C LYS A 17 -4.15 4.91 -9.27
N GLN A 18 -4.91 4.01 -8.66
CA GLN A 18 -5.87 4.38 -7.62
C GLN A 18 -5.11 4.90 -6.41
N ARG A 19 -5.54 6.07 -5.90
CA ARG A 19 -4.87 6.75 -4.81
C ARG A 19 -5.73 6.76 -3.56
N PHE A 20 -5.08 6.55 -2.43
CA PHE A 20 -5.68 6.82 -1.14
C PHE A 20 -5.76 8.35 -0.92
N ASP A 21 -6.97 8.87 -0.72
CA ASP A 21 -7.18 10.27 -0.36
C ASP A 21 -7.41 10.40 1.15
N SER A 22 -6.33 10.77 1.86
CA SER A 22 -6.36 10.93 3.30
C SER A 22 -7.31 12.03 3.78
N ALA A 23 -7.65 13.02 2.94
CA ALA A 23 -8.54 14.11 3.33
C ALA A 23 -10.01 13.68 3.44
N THR A 24 -10.37 12.55 2.82
CA THR A 24 -11.73 12.01 2.83
C THR A 24 -12.00 11.02 3.95
N SER A 25 -10.95 10.59 4.66
CA SER A 25 -11.08 9.63 5.76
C SER A 25 -11.11 10.36 7.11
N SER A 26 -12.22 10.21 7.84
CA SER A 26 -12.38 10.77 9.19
C SER A 26 -11.59 10.01 10.26
N THR A 27 -11.10 8.81 9.95
CA THR A 27 -10.31 7.97 10.86
C THR A 27 -8.82 8.06 10.62
N TYR A 28 -8.40 8.71 9.53
CA TYR A 28 -7.00 8.85 9.17
C TYR A 28 -6.21 9.69 10.18
N LYS A 29 -5.02 9.19 10.54
CA LYS A 29 -4.03 9.92 11.33
C LYS A 29 -2.72 10.01 10.56
N ALA A 30 -2.26 11.24 10.34
CA ALA A 30 -0.99 11.47 9.66
C ALA A 30 0.20 11.10 10.57
N GLN A 31 1.12 10.27 10.08
CA GLN A 31 2.38 10.00 10.77
C GLN A 31 3.58 10.72 10.14
N ARG A 32 3.51 11.15 8.87
CA ARG A 32 4.49 11.99 8.13
C ARG A 32 5.95 11.52 8.11
N THR A 33 6.30 10.42 8.77
CA THR A 33 7.59 9.74 8.67
C THR A 33 7.75 9.17 7.27
N LYS A 34 8.92 9.38 6.66
CA LYS A 34 9.20 8.93 5.29
C LYS A 34 9.62 7.46 5.27
N TRP A 35 9.36 6.80 4.15
CA TRP A 35 9.84 5.46 3.85
C TRP A 35 10.30 5.36 2.39
N GLN A 36 11.16 4.37 2.14
CA GLN A 36 11.59 3.99 0.80
C GLN A 36 11.80 2.48 0.75
N ILE A 37 11.31 1.84 -0.31
CA ILE A 37 11.47 0.40 -0.54
C ILE A 37 11.96 0.18 -1.97
N ARG A 38 12.90 -0.76 -2.14
CA ARG A 38 13.39 -1.22 -3.44
C ARG A 38 13.10 -2.72 -3.60
N TYR A 39 12.51 -3.09 -4.73
CA TYR A 39 12.20 -4.46 -5.12
C TYR A 39 12.82 -4.76 -6.49
N GLY A 40 13.98 -5.42 -6.50
CA GLY A 40 14.75 -5.62 -7.72
C GLY A 40 15.12 -4.27 -8.36
N GLU A 41 14.74 -4.10 -9.63
CA GLU A 41 14.92 -2.85 -10.40
C GLU A 41 13.86 -1.79 -10.09
N GLY A 42 12.74 -2.18 -9.47
CA GLY A 42 11.65 -1.28 -9.10
C GLY A 42 11.75 -0.74 -7.68
N GLY A 43 10.93 0.26 -7.36
CA GLY A 43 10.84 0.81 -6.02
C GLY A 43 9.78 1.87 -5.86
N SER A 44 9.59 2.29 -4.61
CA SER A 44 8.69 3.36 -4.25
C SER A 44 9.20 4.09 -3.00
N LEU A 45 8.81 5.35 -2.88
CA LEU A 45 9.04 6.16 -1.69
C LEU A 45 7.76 6.89 -1.32
N GLY A 46 7.65 7.25 -0.05
CA GLY A 46 6.44 7.86 0.45
C GLY A 46 6.50 8.26 1.91
N ILE A 47 5.31 8.39 2.50
CA ILE A 47 5.10 8.70 3.90
C ILE A 47 4.20 7.66 4.56
N PHE A 48 4.38 7.45 5.86
CA PHE A 48 3.46 6.62 6.64
C PHE A 48 2.22 7.43 7.04
N GLY A 49 1.10 6.73 7.11
CA GLY A 49 -0.13 7.15 7.78
C GLY A 49 -0.78 5.97 8.47
N GLU A 50 -1.76 6.27 9.32
CA GLU A 50 -2.55 5.27 10.04
C GLU A 50 -4.01 5.43 9.66
N ASP A 51 -4.70 4.34 9.38
CA ASP A 51 -6.14 4.33 9.15
C ASP A 51 -6.73 2.93 9.39
N VAL A 52 -8.02 2.77 9.10
CA VAL A 52 -8.73 1.50 9.10
C VAL A 52 -8.53 0.78 7.77
N VAL A 53 -7.89 -0.39 7.81
CA VAL A 53 -7.77 -1.29 6.66
C VAL A 53 -8.90 -2.31 6.69
N ARG A 54 -9.53 -2.58 5.53
CA ARG A 54 -10.62 -3.55 5.40
C ARG A 54 -10.23 -4.64 4.42
N PHE A 55 -10.40 -5.91 4.82
CA PHE A 55 -10.22 -7.07 3.94
C PHE A 55 -11.58 -7.62 3.52
N GLY A 56 -11.72 -7.91 2.22
CA GLY A 56 -12.97 -8.36 1.61
C GLY A 56 -13.62 -7.28 0.74
N GLY A 57 -14.47 -7.70 -0.19
CA GLY A 57 -15.15 -6.81 -1.13
C GLY A 57 -16.16 -5.89 -0.44
N LYS A 58 -16.45 -4.74 -1.07
CA LYS A 58 -17.50 -3.82 -0.58
C LYS A 58 -18.84 -4.54 -0.48
N GLY A 59 -19.51 -4.45 0.66
CA GLY A 59 -20.79 -5.12 0.92
C GLY A 59 -20.68 -6.60 1.34
N SER A 60 -19.47 -7.15 1.44
CA SER A 60 -19.24 -8.46 2.06
C SER A 60 -19.05 -8.35 3.58
N HIS A 61 -18.94 -9.49 4.26
CA HIS A 61 -18.51 -9.53 5.66
C HIS A 61 -17.01 -9.22 5.72
N GLN A 62 -16.66 -7.94 5.86
CA GLN A 62 -15.27 -7.48 5.84
C GLN A 62 -14.61 -7.64 7.21
N LEU A 63 -13.36 -8.10 7.21
CA LEU A 63 -12.48 -7.95 8.38
C LEU A 63 -12.03 -6.48 8.45
N VAL A 64 -12.35 -5.79 9.54
CA VAL A 64 -12.07 -4.37 9.75
C VAL A 64 -10.94 -4.24 10.76
N VAL A 65 -9.76 -3.77 10.33
CA VAL A 65 -8.55 -3.67 11.15
C VAL A 65 -8.21 -2.19 11.40
N PRO A 66 -8.58 -1.63 12.56
CA PRO A 66 -8.29 -0.24 12.87
C PRO A 66 -6.83 -0.03 13.25
N ASN A 67 -6.41 1.23 13.31
CA ASN A 67 -5.07 1.65 13.74
C ASN A 67 -3.93 0.95 12.97
N THR A 68 -4.15 0.71 11.67
CA THR A 68 -3.16 0.07 10.82
C THR A 68 -2.26 1.12 10.19
N VAL A 69 -0.96 1.04 10.45
CA VAL A 69 0.04 1.90 9.80
C VAL A 69 0.37 1.34 8.42
N PHE A 70 0.29 2.17 7.38
CA PHE A 70 0.62 1.80 6.01
C PHE A 70 1.35 2.93 5.28
N GLY A 71 2.07 2.56 4.22
CA GLY A 71 2.79 3.50 3.38
C GLY A 71 1.89 4.10 2.29
N GLN A 72 1.86 5.42 2.21
CA GLN A 72 1.30 6.17 1.09
C GLN A 72 2.42 6.54 0.13
N ALA A 73 2.41 5.97 -1.08
CA ALA A 73 3.42 6.22 -2.08
C ALA A 73 3.27 7.64 -2.64
N LEU A 74 4.37 8.41 -2.59
CA LEU A 74 4.47 9.72 -3.22
C LEU A 74 5.16 9.65 -4.58
N ALA A 75 5.96 8.61 -4.81
CA ALA A 75 6.52 8.29 -6.11
C ALA A 75 6.77 6.78 -6.26
N VAL A 76 6.72 6.30 -7.50
CA VAL A 76 7.01 4.92 -7.89
C VAL A 76 7.98 4.92 -9.09
N SER A 77 8.79 3.87 -9.21
CA SER A 77 9.60 3.61 -10.42
C SER A 77 8.71 3.34 -11.64
N GLU A 78 9.24 3.54 -12.85
CA GLU A 78 8.54 3.19 -14.11
C GLU A 78 8.08 1.72 -14.14
N THR A 79 8.88 0.79 -13.61
CA THR A 79 8.50 -0.63 -13.47
C THR A 79 7.21 -0.82 -12.69
N PHE A 80 7.04 -0.09 -11.58
CA PHE A 80 5.84 -0.14 -10.75
C PHE A 80 4.67 0.62 -11.37
N LYS A 81 4.96 1.71 -12.10
CA LYS A 81 3.95 2.41 -12.90
C LYS A 81 3.28 1.47 -13.90
N ALA A 82 4.06 0.58 -14.53
CA ALA A 82 3.59 -0.36 -15.55
C ALA A 82 2.75 -1.55 -15.02
N PHE A 83 2.81 -1.89 -13.73
CA PHE A 83 1.97 -2.96 -13.18
C PHE A 83 0.50 -2.56 -13.08
N GLU A 84 -0.44 -3.50 -13.21
CA GLU A 84 -1.87 -3.19 -13.04
C GLU A 84 -2.28 -2.96 -11.57
N MET A 85 -1.46 -3.42 -10.61
CA MET A 85 -1.74 -3.27 -9.19
C MET A 85 -1.50 -1.83 -8.70
N ASP A 86 -2.32 -1.41 -7.74
CA ASP A 86 -2.23 -0.08 -7.10
C ASP A 86 -1.34 -0.06 -5.85
N GLY A 87 -1.02 -1.22 -5.28
CA GLY A 87 -0.22 -1.33 -4.07
C GLY A 87 0.19 -2.77 -3.72
N ILE A 88 0.92 -2.91 -2.63
CA ILE A 88 1.41 -4.19 -2.10
C ILE A 88 0.89 -4.34 -0.66
N LEU A 89 0.29 -5.50 -0.38
CA LEU A 89 -0.03 -5.93 0.99
C LEU A 89 1.06 -6.87 1.49
N GLY A 90 1.82 -6.45 2.49
CA GLY A 90 2.83 -7.29 3.13
C GLY A 90 2.20 -8.35 4.04
N LEU A 91 2.49 -9.63 3.77
CA LEU A 91 2.07 -10.79 4.59
C LEU A 91 3.24 -11.41 5.38
N GLY A 92 4.43 -10.82 5.27
CA GLY A 92 5.62 -11.25 6.02
C GLY A 92 5.66 -10.69 7.45
N PHE A 93 6.67 -11.07 8.21
CA PHE A 93 6.84 -10.65 9.60
C PHE A 93 7.24 -9.17 9.75
N GLN A 94 6.92 -8.58 10.90
CA GLN A 94 7.30 -7.20 11.24
C GLN A 94 8.82 -6.96 11.19
N SER A 95 9.64 -7.97 11.50
CA SER A 95 11.10 -7.88 11.52
C SER A 95 11.74 -7.48 10.18
N ILE A 96 11.02 -7.64 9.07
CA ILE A 96 11.46 -7.24 7.72
C ILE A 96 10.69 -6.02 7.18
N ALA A 97 9.78 -5.45 7.97
CA ALA A 97 9.01 -4.28 7.56
C ALA A 97 9.88 -3.02 7.66
N VAL A 98 9.97 -2.25 6.56
CA VAL A 98 10.59 -0.93 6.60
C VAL A 98 9.84 -0.05 7.61
N GLY A 99 10.59 0.63 8.48
CA GLY A 99 10.02 1.44 9.57
C GLY A 99 9.50 0.61 10.76
N ASN A 100 9.75 -0.70 10.79
CA ASN A 100 9.28 -1.61 11.85
C ASN A 100 7.76 -1.53 12.09
N VAL A 101 6.99 -1.25 11.03
CA VAL A 101 5.53 -1.12 11.10
C VAL A 101 4.88 -2.50 11.27
N LEU A 102 3.84 -2.58 12.11
CA LEU A 102 3.12 -3.82 12.35
C LEU A 102 2.29 -4.20 11.11
N PRO A 103 2.52 -5.37 10.47
CA PRO A 103 1.76 -5.76 9.30
C PRO A 103 0.26 -5.93 9.61
N PRO A 104 -0.64 -5.69 8.65
CA PRO A 104 -2.08 -5.62 8.92
C PRO A 104 -2.69 -6.89 9.54
N LEU A 105 -2.28 -8.09 9.10
CA LEU A 105 -2.80 -9.34 9.68
C LEU A 105 -2.24 -9.62 11.08
N ASN A 106 -1.01 -9.20 11.37
CA ASN A 106 -0.47 -9.22 12.73
C ASN A 106 -1.24 -8.24 13.63
N ASN A 107 -1.59 -7.06 13.11
CA ASN A 107 -2.42 -6.09 13.82
C ASN A 107 -3.82 -6.66 14.11
N ALA A 108 -4.43 -7.35 13.14
CA ALA A 108 -5.71 -8.02 13.33
C ALA A 108 -5.64 -9.10 14.42
N TRP A 109 -4.59 -9.92 14.42
CA TRP A 109 -4.36 -10.92 15.46
C TRP A 109 -4.18 -10.29 16.85
N ASN A 110 -3.36 -9.24 16.95
CA ASN A 110 -3.11 -8.54 18.23
C ASN A 110 -4.35 -7.85 18.81
N GLN A 111 -5.38 -7.64 18.00
CA GLN A 111 -6.66 -7.04 18.38
C GLN A 111 -7.78 -8.08 18.54
N ASP A 112 -7.45 -9.37 18.58
CA ASP A 112 -8.40 -10.48 18.70
C ASP A 112 -9.49 -10.48 17.61
N LEU A 113 -9.15 -10.00 16.41
CA LEU A 113 -10.09 -9.92 15.27
C LEU A 113 -10.10 -11.20 14.41
N LEU A 114 -9.22 -12.16 14.71
CA LEU A 114 -9.11 -13.43 14.01
C LEU A 114 -9.35 -14.58 15.00
N ASP A 115 -10.13 -15.58 14.60
CA ASP A 115 -10.35 -16.78 15.43
C ASP A 115 -9.05 -17.58 15.64
N GLN A 116 -8.13 -17.53 14.67
CA GLN A 116 -6.83 -18.21 14.69
C GLN A 116 -5.77 -17.36 13.96
N PRO A 117 -4.47 -17.47 14.33
CA PRO A 117 -3.37 -16.74 13.70
C PRO A 117 -2.95 -17.36 12.35
N ILE A 118 -3.91 -17.61 11.46
CA ILE A 118 -3.72 -18.32 10.20
C ILE A 118 -4.36 -17.52 9.06
N PHE A 119 -3.64 -17.41 7.94
CA PHE A 119 -4.23 -17.07 6.65
C PHE A 119 -3.88 -18.16 5.64
N THR A 120 -4.74 -18.33 4.64
CA THR A 120 -4.50 -19.27 3.54
C THR A 120 -4.57 -18.54 2.22
N VAL A 121 -3.83 -19.04 1.24
CA VAL A 121 -3.82 -18.47 -0.11
C VAL A 121 -4.19 -19.59 -1.08
N TRP A 122 -5.26 -19.38 -1.83
CA TRP A 122 -5.64 -20.24 -2.94
C TRP A 122 -5.49 -19.46 -4.25
N LEU A 123 -4.68 -19.98 -5.16
CA LEU A 123 -4.44 -19.38 -6.47
C LEU A 123 -4.96 -20.32 -7.55
N GLN A 124 -6.03 -19.92 -8.24
CA GLN A 124 -6.52 -20.66 -9.40
C GLN A 124 -5.49 -20.57 -10.53
N ARG A 125 -5.00 -21.72 -10.99
CA ARG A 125 -4.18 -21.77 -12.21
C ARG A 125 -5.08 -21.49 -13.41
N ARG A 126 -4.89 -20.34 -14.07
CA ARG A 126 -5.42 -20.09 -15.41
C ARG A 126 -4.37 -20.51 -16.43
N VAL A 127 -4.66 -21.55 -17.21
CA VAL A 127 -3.85 -21.92 -18.37
C VAL A 127 -4.48 -21.24 -19.58
N SER A 128 -3.81 -20.24 -20.15
CA SER A 128 -4.20 -19.73 -21.47
C SER A 128 -3.74 -20.73 -22.51
N THR A 129 -4.66 -21.49 -23.10
CA THR A 129 -4.38 -22.22 -24.33
C THR A 129 -4.15 -21.18 -25.42
N ALA A 130 -2.92 -21.06 -25.90
CA ALA A 130 -2.62 -20.27 -27.10
C ALA A 130 -3.47 -20.82 -28.26
N SER A 131 -4.27 -19.95 -28.88
CA SER A 131 -4.87 -20.20 -30.19
C SER A 131 -3.88 -19.78 -31.27
#